data_AF-A0AAV6AXV7-F1
#
_entry.id   AF-A0AAV6AXV7-F1
#
_cell.length_a   1.000
_cell.length_b   1.000
_cell.length_c   1.000
_cell.angle_alpha   90.00
_cell.angle_beta   90.00
_cell.angle_gamma   90.00
#
_symmetry.space_group_name_H-M   'P 1'
#
loop_
_entity.id
_entity.type
_entity.pdbx_description
1 polymer ?
#
loop_
_entity_poly.entity_id
_entity_poly.type
_entity_poly.pdbx_seq_one_letter_code
_entity_poly.pdbx_strand_id
1 'polypeptide(L)'
;MKFSRSTLALIALNVAWLAALSHFLARRAATADSETPVQFVTNYVPVFKSARPAVVTNVVAATNDFRWAQLEAEDYRDYVARLRSIGCPEQTIRDIIIADVDKLLAPKLQAAGGRTNAIMYWQPIEQELWEDAEQKEALRQQRQVDFEKREVIRQLLGVDLVGERLRVQGQGDYYGDRLGFLSEEKRARVRTALDQFADEERSLLEQQAEEGNALAGSPELTRVRQQKEAALAELLTPDERKQYDLWFSPAAAMVRESVFGMKASEDEFLKLYELRQNFAAKSGEGFGPGDPSWNDYQAQVRQALGDQRYAEYARAQDSDYRELMRVTTRFKLGPEVAAQLYSYKQPVEEERTRVETDPTLTPEQKQVAFEAIADETQRAFKQALGEKAFRHFMMRSANPWLQRTRAGAARSVAVDP
;
A
#
# COMPACT_ATOMS: atom_id res chain seq x y z
N MET A 1 56.33 -24.41 37.24
CA MET A 1 56.55 -23.10 36.59
C MET A 1 56.56 -22.01 37.66
N LYS A 2 57.64 -21.25 37.81
CA LYS A 2 57.69 -20.09 38.71
C LYS A 2 57.16 -18.87 37.96
N PHE A 3 55.95 -18.41 38.28
CA PHE A 3 55.40 -17.20 37.68
C PHE A 3 56.22 -15.98 38.11
N SER A 4 56.62 -15.16 37.15
CA SER A 4 57.33 -13.90 37.41
C SER A 4 56.47 -12.96 38.25
N ARG A 5 57.08 -12.18 39.15
CA ARG A 5 56.37 -11.16 39.95
C ARG A 5 55.55 -10.21 39.06
N SER A 6 56.02 -9.94 37.85
CA SER A 6 55.32 -9.11 36.85
C SER A 6 54.04 -9.78 36.33
N THR A 7 54.07 -11.10 36.12
CA THR A 7 52.88 -11.86 35.67
C THR A 7 51.82 -11.94 36.76
N LEU A 8 52.22 -12.07 38.03
CA LEU A 8 51.28 -12.04 39.15
C LEU A 8 50.67 -10.63 39.33
N ALA A 9 51.44 -9.57 39.11
CA ALA A 9 50.94 -8.20 39.16
C ALA A 9 49.91 -7.89 38.06
N LEU A 10 50.14 -8.37 36.83
CA LEU A 10 49.19 -8.22 35.72
C LEU A 10 47.89 -9.01 35.94
N ILE A 11 47.99 -10.22 36.49
CA ILE A 11 46.80 -11.01 36.85
C ILE A 11 46.00 -10.28 37.94
N ALA A 12 46.65 -9.76 38.97
CA ALA A 12 45.99 -9.00 40.02
C ALA A 12 45.31 -7.73 39.48
N LEU A 13 45.94 -7.03 38.53
CA LEU A 13 45.37 -5.85 37.89
C LEU A 13 44.14 -6.19 37.04
N ASN A 14 44.18 -7.28 36.27
CA ASN A 14 43.04 -7.74 35.48
C ASN A 14 41.87 -8.20 36.35
N VAL A 15 42.15 -8.86 37.48
CA VAL A 15 41.13 -9.24 38.46
C VAL A 15 40.51 -7.99 39.12
N ALA A 16 41.32 -6.98 39.45
CA ALA A 16 40.81 -5.71 39.97
C ALA A 16 39.94 -4.97 38.95
N TRP A 17 40.32 -5.00 37.66
CA TRP A 17 39.52 -4.44 36.57
C TRP A 17 38.19 -5.17 36.37
N LEU A 18 38.21 -6.51 36.39
CA LEU A 18 37.00 -7.31 36.31
C LEU A 18 36.07 -7.08 37.52
N ALA A 19 36.63 -6.91 38.72
CA ALA A 19 35.86 -6.57 39.92
C ALA A 19 35.28 -5.15 39.85
N ALA A 20 36.01 -4.19 39.30
CA ALA A 20 35.51 -2.83 39.10
C ALA A 20 34.41 -2.80 38.03
N LEU A 21 34.59 -3.53 36.91
CA LEU A 21 33.61 -3.65 35.84
C LEU A 21 32.34 -4.37 36.33
N SER A 22 32.49 -5.45 37.09
CA SER A 22 31.35 -6.16 37.68
C SER A 22 30.61 -5.29 38.70
N HIS A 23 31.31 -4.51 39.52
CA HIS A 23 30.68 -3.56 40.42
C HIS A 23 29.93 -2.45 39.68
N PHE A 24 30.48 -1.95 38.57
CA PHE A 24 29.85 -0.92 37.75
C PHE A 24 28.61 -1.46 37.01
N LEU A 25 28.70 -2.68 36.48
CA LEU A 25 27.57 -3.38 35.84
C LEU A 25 26.48 -3.74 36.85
N ALA A 26 26.85 -4.21 38.06
CA ALA A 26 25.90 -4.50 39.13
C ALA A 26 25.20 -3.23 39.65
N ARG A 27 25.90 -2.09 39.72
CA ARG A 27 25.27 -0.80 40.02
C ARG A 27 24.33 -0.32 38.92
N ARG A 28 24.68 -0.54 37.64
CA ARG A 28 23.77 -0.27 36.50
C ARG A 28 22.55 -1.19 36.48
N ALA A 29 22.71 -2.47 36.83
CA ALA A 29 21.62 -3.43 36.94
C ALA A 29 20.70 -3.11 38.15
N ALA A 30 21.27 -2.71 39.28
CA ALA A 30 20.49 -2.27 40.44
C ALA A 30 19.69 -0.97 40.19
N THR A 31 20.08 -0.17 39.20
CA THR A 31 19.27 0.96 38.69
C THR A 31 18.27 0.56 37.60
N ALA A 32 18.35 -0.65 37.04
CA ALA A 32 17.48 -1.15 35.99
C ALA A 32 16.30 -2.01 36.52
N ASP A 33 16.44 -2.66 37.68
CA ASP A 33 15.39 -3.49 38.30
C ASP A 33 14.36 -2.71 39.14
N SER A 34 14.23 -1.41 38.90
CA SER A 34 12.99 -0.72 39.21
C SER A 34 12.09 -0.82 37.98
N GLU A 35 11.49 -1.99 37.76
CA GLU A 35 10.22 -2.08 37.04
C GLU A 35 9.16 -1.36 37.88
N THR A 36 9.23 -0.03 37.90
CA THR A 36 8.04 0.79 38.10
C THR A 36 7.09 0.38 36.99
N PRO A 37 5.83 0.01 37.28
CA PRO A 37 4.82 -0.04 36.24
C PRO A 37 4.89 1.30 35.51
N VAL A 38 4.96 1.28 34.17
CA VAL A 38 4.96 2.49 33.37
C VAL A 38 3.59 3.15 33.61
N GLN A 39 3.53 4.01 34.62
CA GLN A 39 2.42 4.91 34.83
C GLN A 39 2.56 5.99 33.77
N PHE A 40 1.58 6.05 32.87
CA PHE A 40 1.49 7.12 31.89
C PHE A 40 1.02 8.38 32.63
N VAL A 41 1.97 9.19 33.09
CA VAL A 41 1.69 10.41 33.84
C VAL A 41 1.15 11.49 32.90
N THR A 42 -0.11 11.89 33.11
CA THR A 42 -0.76 12.98 32.41
C THR A 42 -0.54 14.31 33.15
N ASN A 43 0.34 15.15 32.61
CA ASN A 43 0.62 16.56 32.98
C ASN A 43 1.15 16.89 34.39
N TYR A 44 2.07 17.87 34.45
CA TYR A 44 2.60 18.48 35.67
C TYR A 44 1.86 19.80 35.94
N VAL A 45 1.21 19.96 37.09
CA VAL A 45 0.56 21.23 37.50
C VAL A 45 1.28 21.83 38.72
N PRO A 46 1.84 23.05 38.65
CA PRO A 46 2.35 23.73 39.83
C PRO A 46 1.18 24.23 40.70
N VAL A 47 1.12 23.74 41.94
CA VAL A 47 0.10 24.14 42.91
C VAL A 47 0.42 25.54 43.47
N PHE A 48 -0.29 26.56 43.02
CA PHE A 48 -0.29 27.87 43.68
C PHE A 48 -1.32 27.86 44.83
N LYS A 49 -0.83 27.80 46.08
CA LYS A 49 -1.67 28.01 47.27
C LYS A 49 -2.00 29.49 47.43
N SER A 50 -3.22 29.88 47.09
CA SER A 50 -3.81 31.16 47.49
C SER A 50 -4.51 30.99 48.84
N ALA A 51 -4.04 31.72 49.86
CA ALA A 51 -4.66 31.76 51.18
C ALA A 51 -5.43 33.08 51.38
N ARG A 52 -6.76 33.03 51.31
CA ARG A 52 -7.66 34.01 51.93
C ARG A 52 -8.91 33.30 52.47
N PRO A 53 -9.40 33.65 53.68
CA PRO A 53 -10.62 33.04 54.22
C PRO A 53 -11.85 33.71 53.61
N ALA A 54 -12.81 32.92 53.12
CA ALA A 54 -14.09 33.38 52.63
C ALA A 54 -15.18 33.15 53.69
N VAL A 55 -15.99 34.19 53.92
CA VAL A 55 -17.18 34.18 54.78
C VAL A 55 -18.26 33.31 54.13
N VAL A 56 -18.80 32.36 54.88
CA VAL A 56 -19.85 31.42 54.46
C VAL A 56 -21.21 32.12 54.52
N THR A 57 -21.86 32.34 53.38
CA THR A 57 -23.33 32.48 53.28
C THR A 57 -23.80 32.10 51.88
N ASN A 58 -24.39 30.90 51.81
CA ASN A 58 -25.34 30.35 50.82
C ASN A 58 -25.00 28.88 50.57
N VAL A 59 -25.78 27.97 51.17
CA VAL A 59 -25.75 26.56 50.79
C VAL A 59 -26.50 26.45 49.46
N VAL A 60 -25.79 26.75 48.37
CA VAL A 60 -26.12 26.19 47.07
C VAL A 60 -25.76 24.72 47.19
N ALA A 61 -26.75 23.84 47.17
CA ALA A 61 -26.50 22.40 47.00
C ALA A 61 -25.86 22.23 45.61
N ALA A 62 -24.53 22.27 45.56
CA ALA A 62 -23.76 21.95 44.37
C ALA A 62 -23.88 20.45 44.15
N THR A 63 -24.94 20.03 43.45
CA THR A 63 -25.20 18.62 43.15
C THR A 63 -24.23 18.04 42.11
N ASN A 64 -23.35 18.87 41.53
CA ASN A 64 -22.30 18.49 40.59
C ASN A 64 -20.94 19.05 41.05
N ASP A 65 -20.32 18.49 42.10
CA ASP A 65 -18.89 18.71 42.41
C ASP A 65 -18.02 17.85 41.47
N PHE A 66 -18.16 18.12 40.17
CA PHE A 66 -17.35 17.49 39.14
C PHE A 66 -15.94 18.08 39.17
N ARG A 67 -14.93 17.22 39.31
CA ARG A 67 -13.52 17.61 39.25
C ARG A 67 -12.81 16.78 38.21
N TRP A 68 -12.04 17.43 37.32
CA TRP A 68 -11.28 16.76 36.26
C TRP A 68 -10.32 15.68 36.77
N ALA A 69 -9.75 15.88 37.96
CA ALA A 69 -8.92 14.89 38.64
C ALA A 69 -9.66 13.56 38.95
N GLN A 70 -11.00 13.55 38.96
CA GLN A 70 -11.79 12.32 39.11
C GLN A 70 -11.80 11.49 37.81
N LEU A 71 -11.66 12.14 36.65
CA LEU A 71 -11.56 11.48 35.34
C LEU A 71 -10.14 11.04 35.02
N GLU A 72 -9.15 11.87 35.33
CA GLU A 72 -7.74 11.59 35.04
C GLU A 72 -7.29 10.30 35.75
N ALA A 73 -6.76 9.37 34.95
CA ALA A 73 -6.19 8.12 35.40
C ALA A 73 -4.85 7.91 34.67
N GLU A 74 -3.91 7.23 35.33
CA GLU A 74 -2.62 6.88 34.73
C GLU A 74 -2.72 5.70 33.76
N ASP A 75 -3.76 4.86 33.89
CA ASP A 75 -4.09 3.80 32.94
C ASP A 75 -5.19 4.28 31.99
N TYR A 76 -4.94 4.19 30.68
CA TYR A 76 -5.90 4.50 29.63
C TYR A 76 -7.17 3.64 29.70
N ARG A 77 -7.10 2.40 30.21
CA ARG A 77 -8.29 1.55 30.38
C ARG A 77 -9.24 2.12 31.42
N ASP A 78 -8.68 2.56 32.55
CA ASP A 78 -9.44 3.22 33.61
C ASP A 78 -9.94 4.59 33.16
N TYR A 79 -9.12 5.33 32.41
CA TYR A 79 -9.52 6.61 31.85
C TYR A 79 -10.72 6.47 30.90
N VAL A 80 -10.67 5.52 29.97
CA VAL A 80 -11.79 5.20 29.06
C VAL A 80 -13.03 4.75 29.83
N ALA A 81 -12.88 3.89 30.85
CA ALA A 81 -14.01 3.44 31.67
C ALA A 81 -14.68 4.59 32.42
N ARG A 82 -13.89 5.55 32.95
CA ARG A 82 -14.40 6.76 33.61
C ARG A 82 -15.07 7.71 32.63
N LEU A 83 -14.53 7.88 31.42
CA LEU A 83 -15.19 8.66 30.37
C LEU A 83 -16.54 8.05 29.95
N ARG A 84 -16.62 6.72 29.88
CA ARG A 84 -17.89 6.01 29.62
C ARG A 84 -18.88 6.15 30.77
N SER A 85 -18.43 6.08 32.02
CA SER A 85 -19.31 6.14 33.19
C SER A 85 -20.00 7.48 33.37
N ILE A 86 -19.40 8.57 32.89
CA ILE A 86 -20.03 9.90 32.86
C ILE A 86 -20.96 10.12 31.67
N GLY A 87 -21.13 9.12 30.79
CA GLY A 87 -21.98 9.21 29.61
C GLY A 87 -21.36 10.00 28.45
N CYS A 88 -20.03 10.08 28.36
CA CYS A 88 -19.36 10.71 27.22
C CYS A 88 -19.69 9.92 25.94
N PRO A 89 -20.05 10.59 24.81
CA PRO A 89 -20.27 9.91 23.54
C PRO A 89 -19.01 9.15 23.10
N GLU A 90 -19.17 7.91 22.61
CA GLU A 90 -18.03 7.07 22.19
C GLU A 90 -17.15 7.75 21.15
N GLN A 91 -17.71 8.55 20.23
CA GLN A 91 -16.92 9.31 19.26
C GLN A 91 -15.98 10.31 19.94
N THR A 92 -16.47 11.02 20.97
CA THR A 92 -15.66 11.97 21.72
C THR A 92 -14.57 11.25 22.53
N ILE A 93 -14.88 10.06 23.07
CA ILE A 93 -13.86 9.21 23.72
C ILE A 93 -12.78 8.81 22.71
N ARG A 94 -13.17 8.35 21.50
CA ARG A 94 -12.22 8.01 20.42
C ARG A 94 -11.29 9.19 20.13
N ASP A 95 -11.86 10.37 19.89
CA ASP A 95 -11.09 11.56 19.53
C ASP A 95 -10.11 12.00 20.64
N ILE A 96 -10.54 11.95 21.91
CA ILE A 96 -9.69 12.28 23.07
C ILE A 96 -8.51 11.30 23.18
N ILE A 97 -8.81 10.01 23.18
CA ILE A 97 -7.79 8.97 23.40
C ILE A 97 -6.81 8.90 22.22
N ILE A 98 -7.29 9.04 20.97
CA ILE A 98 -6.41 9.08 19.79
C ILE A 98 -5.45 10.26 19.90
N ALA A 99 -5.95 11.45 20.27
CA ALA A 99 -5.12 12.64 20.42
C ALA A 99 -4.10 12.52 21.56
N ASP A 100 -4.45 11.88 22.68
CA ASP A 100 -3.54 11.72 23.81
C ASP A 100 -2.47 10.66 23.55
N VAL A 101 -2.81 9.55 22.90
CA VAL A 101 -1.83 8.56 22.43
C VAL A 101 -0.89 9.18 21.40
N ASP A 102 -1.38 10.06 20.53
CA ASP A 102 -0.55 10.84 19.61
C ASP A 102 0.48 11.69 20.34
N LYS A 103 0.08 12.43 21.39
CA LYS A 103 1.00 13.22 22.21
C LYS A 103 2.02 12.34 22.92
N LEU A 104 1.61 11.17 23.40
CA LEU A 104 2.49 10.23 24.09
C LEU A 104 3.59 9.67 23.17
N LEU A 105 3.24 9.36 21.91
CA LEU A 105 4.18 8.80 20.93
C LEU A 105 4.93 9.88 20.13
N ALA A 106 4.52 11.15 20.22
CA ALA A 106 5.17 12.26 19.51
C ALA A 106 6.70 12.35 19.75
N PRO A 107 7.24 12.18 20.98
CA PRO A 107 8.68 12.18 21.18
C PRO A 107 9.40 11.03 20.46
N LYS A 108 8.79 9.84 20.40
CA LYS A 108 9.34 8.69 19.64
C LYS A 108 9.35 8.98 18.14
N LEU A 109 8.27 9.56 17.60
CA LEU A 109 8.18 9.96 16.20
C LEU A 109 9.19 11.05 15.84
N GLN A 110 9.41 12.02 16.74
CA GLN A 110 10.41 13.06 16.57
C GLN A 110 11.83 12.49 16.59
N ALA A 111 12.13 11.57 17.51
CA ALA A 111 13.42 10.87 17.57
C ALA A 111 13.67 10.00 16.33
N ALA A 112 12.61 9.42 15.75
CA ALA A 112 12.65 8.67 14.50
C ALA A 112 12.74 9.58 13.25
N GLY A 113 12.70 10.90 13.39
CA GLY A 113 12.85 11.84 12.28
C GLY A 113 14.30 11.91 11.81
N GLY A 114 14.64 11.22 10.73
CA GLY A 114 16.00 11.09 10.17
C GLY A 114 16.63 12.37 9.62
N ARG A 115 16.06 13.55 9.87
CA ARG A 115 16.66 14.83 9.51
C ARG A 115 17.46 15.35 10.71
N THR A 116 18.63 14.78 10.89
CA THR A 116 19.63 15.26 11.86
C THR A 116 20.38 16.49 11.34
N ASN A 117 20.48 16.64 10.01
CA ASN A 117 21.16 17.76 9.37
C ASN A 117 20.27 18.99 9.26
N ALA A 118 20.81 20.15 9.66
CA ALA A 118 20.15 21.44 9.48
C ALA A 118 19.98 21.73 7.98
N ILE A 119 18.75 22.05 7.57
CA ILE A 119 18.45 22.45 6.19
C ILE A 119 19.23 23.72 5.88
N MET A 120 20.06 23.68 4.84
CA MET A 120 20.88 24.80 4.39
C MET A 120 20.32 25.37 3.09
N TYR A 121 19.92 26.64 3.05
CA TYR A 121 19.26 27.25 1.88
C TYR A 121 20.12 27.27 0.59
N TRP A 122 21.43 27.01 0.70
CA TRP A 122 22.37 26.97 -0.42
C TRP A 122 22.67 25.54 -0.93
N GLN A 123 22.09 24.50 -0.30
CA GLN A 123 22.21 23.13 -0.79
C GLN A 123 21.16 22.85 -1.88
N PRO A 124 21.47 22.05 -2.91
CA PRO A 124 20.49 21.63 -3.89
C PRO A 124 19.36 20.85 -3.22
N ILE A 125 18.12 21.15 -3.59
CA ILE A 125 16.93 20.43 -3.10
C ILE A 125 17.02 18.95 -3.51
N GLU A 126 17.63 18.64 -4.65
CA GLU A 126 17.86 17.26 -5.10
C GLU A 126 18.70 16.44 -4.11
N GLN A 127 19.64 17.08 -3.41
CA GLN A 127 20.46 16.44 -2.39
C GLN A 127 19.67 16.23 -1.08
N GLU A 128 18.64 17.03 -0.82
CA GLU A 128 17.68 16.82 0.27
C GLU A 128 16.67 15.68 -0.03
N LEU A 129 16.47 15.36 -1.31
CA LEU A 129 15.55 14.32 -1.80
C LEU A 129 16.24 12.97 -2.00
N TRP A 130 17.57 12.90 -1.93
CA TRP A 130 18.28 11.63 -1.95
C TRP A 130 17.98 10.84 -0.68
N GLU A 131 17.41 9.65 -0.85
CA GLU A 131 17.10 8.72 0.23
C GLU A 131 18.39 8.07 0.75
N ASP A 132 19.10 8.79 1.61
CA ASP A 132 20.23 8.24 2.33
C ASP A 132 19.76 7.12 3.29
N ALA A 133 20.67 6.21 3.66
CA ALA A 133 20.36 5.07 4.53
C ALA A 133 19.68 5.49 5.86
N GLU A 134 20.10 6.62 6.42
CA GLU A 134 19.52 7.21 7.65
C GLU A 134 18.04 7.60 7.46
N GLN A 135 17.69 8.16 6.29
CA GLN A 135 16.30 8.51 5.98
C GLN A 135 15.43 7.25 5.79
N LYS A 136 15.99 6.19 5.19
CA LYS A 136 15.29 4.90 5.08
C LYS A 136 15.05 4.27 6.45
N GLU A 137 16.04 4.27 7.34
CA GLU A 137 15.92 3.78 8.71
C GLU A 137 14.90 4.59 9.52
N ALA A 138 14.94 5.91 9.41
CA ALA A 138 13.96 6.81 10.01
C ALA A 138 12.52 6.49 9.56
N LEU A 139 12.30 6.30 8.27
CA LEU A 139 11.00 5.90 7.74
C LEU A 139 10.55 4.52 8.29
N ARG A 140 11.48 3.56 8.46
CA ARG A 140 11.17 2.28 9.10
C ARG A 140 10.77 2.45 10.57
N GLN A 141 11.50 3.28 11.33
CA GLN A 141 11.17 3.57 12.72
C GLN A 141 9.82 4.28 12.87
N GLN A 142 9.53 5.25 12.00
CA GLN A 142 8.22 5.91 11.97
C GLN A 142 7.08 4.92 11.72
N ARG A 143 7.25 3.99 10.77
CA ARG A 143 6.27 2.92 10.51
C ARG A 143 6.08 2.01 11.72
N GLN A 144 7.16 1.65 12.42
CA GLN A 144 7.09 0.84 13.64
C GLN A 144 6.27 1.54 14.74
N VAL A 145 6.50 2.84 14.96
CA VAL A 145 5.71 3.63 15.92
C VAL A 145 4.24 3.73 15.49
N ASP A 146 3.97 3.84 14.19
CA ASP A 146 2.61 3.82 13.66
C ASP A 146 1.91 2.47 13.90
N PHE A 147 2.62 1.34 13.80
CA PHE A 147 2.08 0.01 14.17
C PHE A 147 1.80 -0.10 15.66
N GLU A 148 2.73 0.35 16.52
CA GLU A 148 2.53 0.42 17.98
C GLU A 148 1.27 1.23 18.31
N LYS A 149 1.09 2.38 17.67
CA LYS A 149 -0.07 3.24 17.86
C LYS A 149 -1.38 2.52 17.51
N ARG A 150 -1.43 1.87 16.34
CA ARG A 150 -2.62 1.13 15.89
C ARG A 150 -2.99 0.03 16.89
N GLU A 151 -2.01 -0.70 17.40
CA GLU A 151 -2.23 -1.77 18.34
C GLU A 151 -2.73 -1.26 19.70
N VAL A 152 -2.14 -0.17 20.23
CA VAL A 152 -2.63 0.47 21.46
C VAL A 152 -4.08 0.95 21.31
N ILE A 153 -4.40 1.66 20.22
CA ILE A 153 -5.76 2.16 19.99
C ILE A 153 -6.76 1.01 19.81
N ARG A 154 -6.36 -0.07 19.11
CA ARG A 154 -7.18 -1.25 18.95
C ARG A 154 -7.45 -1.92 20.30
N GLN A 155 -6.46 -2.07 21.18
CA GLN A 155 -6.65 -2.67 22.51
C GLN A 155 -7.52 -1.82 23.44
N LEU A 156 -7.43 -0.48 23.34
CA LEU A 156 -8.18 0.44 24.20
C LEU A 156 -9.63 0.63 23.75
N LEU A 157 -9.86 0.74 22.43
CA LEU A 157 -11.13 1.17 21.87
C LEU A 157 -11.79 0.13 20.95
N GLY A 158 -11.04 -0.86 20.46
CA GLY A 158 -11.53 -1.81 19.45
C GLY A 158 -11.69 -1.21 18.06
N VAL A 159 -11.08 -0.06 17.81
CA VAL A 159 -11.31 0.78 16.62
C VAL A 159 -10.18 0.63 15.60
N ASP A 160 -10.56 0.68 14.32
CA ASP A 160 -9.62 0.77 13.21
C ASP A 160 -9.12 2.22 13.04
N LEU A 161 -7.97 2.50 13.66
CA LEU A 161 -7.34 3.84 13.61
C LEU A 161 -7.12 4.35 12.18
N VAL A 162 -6.73 3.47 11.26
CA VAL A 162 -6.46 3.86 9.86
C VAL A 162 -7.76 4.24 9.18
N GLY A 163 -8.81 3.44 9.38
CA GLY A 163 -10.13 3.70 8.81
C GLY A 163 -10.72 5.01 9.30
N GLU A 164 -10.62 5.29 10.60
CA GLU A 164 -11.08 6.55 11.18
C GLU A 164 -10.31 7.75 10.64
N ARG A 165 -8.99 7.65 10.52
CA ARG A 165 -8.16 8.74 9.95
C ARG A 165 -8.58 9.04 8.50
N LEU A 166 -8.74 8.00 7.68
CA LEU A 166 -9.18 8.15 6.28
C LEU A 166 -10.58 8.77 6.19
N ARG A 167 -11.51 8.31 7.03
CA ARG A 167 -12.87 8.84 7.11
C ARG A 167 -12.88 10.34 7.46
N VAL A 168 -12.13 10.74 8.49
CA VAL A 168 -12.04 12.15 8.91
C VAL A 168 -11.39 13.02 7.82
N GLN A 169 -10.43 12.48 7.08
CA GLN A 169 -9.78 13.18 5.96
C GLN A 169 -10.60 13.16 4.66
N GLY A 170 -11.76 12.50 4.63
CA GLY A 170 -12.56 12.34 3.41
C GLY A 170 -11.87 11.49 2.32
N GLN A 171 -10.90 10.65 2.71
CA GLN A 171 -10.18 9.77 1.80
C GLN A 171 -10.90 8.43 1.69
N GLY A 172 -10.80 7.79 0.51
CA GLY A 172 -11.35 6.45 0.29
C GLY A 172 -10.54 5.39 1.03
N ASP A 173 -11.23 4.42 1.65
CA ASP A 173 -10.59 3.34 2.39
C ASP A 173 -10.58 2.05 1.56
N TYR A 174 -9.48 1.84 0.83
CA TYR A 174 -9.31 0.70 -0.07
C TYR A 174 -9.57 -0.65 0.63
N TYR A 175 -9.00 -0.85 1.83
CA TYR A 175 -9.19 -2.07 2.60
C TYR A 175 -10.54 -2.07 3.32
N GLY A 176 -10.99 -0.92 3.81
CA GLY A 176 -12.23 -0.79 4.57
C GLY A 176 -13.46 -1.18 3.78
N ASP A 177 -13.54 -0.69 2.54
CA ASP A 177 -14.64 -0.99 1.63
C ASP A 177 -14.71 -2.49 1.27
N ARG A 178 -13.54 -3.13 1.10
CA ARG A 178 -13.42 -4.54 0.69
C ARG A 178 -13.55 -5.52 1.85
N LEU A 179 -13.16 -5.11 3.05
CA LEU A 179 -13.26 -5.89 4.29
C LEU A 179 -14.52 -5.53 5.10
N GLY A 180 -15.53 -4.97 4.43
CA GLY A 180 -16.81 -4.55 5.03
C GLY A 180 -17.55 -5.66 5.77
N PHE A 181 -17.34 -6.92 5.37
CA PHE A 181 -17.93 -8.11 5.98
C PHE A 181 -17.32 -8.50 7.34
N LEU A 182 -16.15 -7.97 7.68
CA LEU A 182 -15.50 -8.18 8.97
C LEU A 182 -15.95 -7.14 10.00
N SER A 183 -15.95 -7.52 11.28
CA SER A 183 -16.10 -6.56 12.39
C SER A 183 -14.97 -5.53 12.39
N GLU A 184 -15.22 -4.35 12.97
CA GLU A 184 -14.24 -3.25 13.02
C GLU A 184 -12.90 -3.69 13.62
N GLU A 185 -12.94 -4.44 14.73
CA GLU A 185 -11.75 -4.96 15.39
C GLU A 185 -11.00 -5.98 14.51
N LYS A 186 -11.71 -6.93 13.91
CA LYS A 186 -11.09 -7.97 13.07
C LYS A 186 -10.50 -7.35 11.79
N ARG A 187 -11.19 -6.38 11.20
CA ARG A 187 -10.71 -5.59 10.06
C ARG A 187 -9.42 -4.84 10.40
N ALA A 188 -9.36 -4.20 11.57
CA ALA A 188 -8.15 -3.52 12.03
C ALA A 188 -6.96 -4.49 12.18
N ARG A 189 -7.19 -5.69 12.73
CA ARG A 189 -6.16 -6.75 12.84
C ARG A 189 -5.66 -7.22 11.48
N VAL A 190 -6.58 -7.54 10.57
CA VAL A 190 -6.23 -7.99 9.21
C VAL A 190 -5.46 -6.91 8.46
N ARG A 191 -5.92 -5.66 8.50
CA ARG A 191 -5.22 -4.52 7.87
C ARG A 191 -3.81 -4.36 8.42
N THR A 192 -3.66 -4.39 9.74
CA THR A 192 -2.35 -4.25 10.39
C THR A 192 -1.41 -5.38 9.97
N ALA A 193 -1.89 -6.62 9.93
CA ALA A 193 -1.09 -7.74 9.45
C ALA A 193 -0.68 -7.56 7.98
N LEU A 194 -1.59 -7.15 7.10
CA LEU A 194 -1.28 -6.93 5.68
C LEU A 194 -0.23 -5.85 5.46
N ASP A 195 -0.35 -4.72 6.19
CA ASP A 195 0.61 -3.63 6.11
C ASP A 195 1.99 -4.07 6.63
N GLN A 196 2.06 -4.84 7.72
CA GLN A 196 3.31 -5.38 8.26
C GLN A 196 4.02 -6.29 7.26
N PHE A 197 3.31 -7.26 6.68
CA PHE A 197 3.91 -8.16 5.69
C PHE A 197 4.28 -7.44 4.39
N ALA A 198 3.51 -6.42 3.98
CA ALA A 198 3.86 -5.59 2.81
C ALA A 198 5.13 -4.76 3.05
N ASP A 199 5.31 -4.24 4.26
CA ASP A 199 6.53 -3.52 4.64
C ASP A 199 7.73 -4.46 4.76
N GLU A 200 7.54 -5.67 5.29
CA GLU A 200 8.59 -6.71 5.34
C GLU A 200 9.01 -7.14 3.93
N GLU A 201 8.05 -7.46 3.04
CA GLU A 201 8.32 -7.80 1.64
C GLU A 201 9.06 -6.67 0.92
N ARG A 202 8.64 -5.41 1.10
CA ARG A 202 9.35 -4.25 0.54
C ARG A 202 10.77 -4.14 1.07
N SER A 203 10.97 -4.31 2.38
CA SER A 203 12.29 -4.20 3.00
C SER A 203 13.27 -5.28 2.50
N LEU A 204 12.78 -6.50 2.27
CA LEU A 204 13.57 -7.58 1.70
C LEU A 204 13.93 -7.31 0.23
N LEU A 205 12.97 -6.81 -0.56
CA LEU A 205 13.23 -6.44 -1.95
C LEU A 205 14.24 -5.32 -2.07
N GLU A 206 14.17 -4.31 -1.19
CA GLU A 206 15.16 -3.22 -1.12
C GLU A 206 16.56 -3.76 -0.79
N GLN A 207 16.68 -4.62 0.23
CA GLN A 207 17.95 -5.25 0.60
C GLN A 207 18.53 -6.08 -0.56
N GLN A 208 17.70 -6.87 -1.23
CA GLN A 208 18.13 -7.66 -2.39
C GLN A 208 18.59 -6.77 -3.55
N ALA A 209 17.92 -5.64 -3.78
CA ALA A 209 18.33 -4.67 -4.79
C ALA A 209 19.70 -4.06 -4.48
N GLU A 210 19.93 -3.68 -3.23
CA GLU A 210 21.21 -3.11 -2.77
C GLU A 210 22.35 -4.12 -2.84
N GLU A 211 22.06 -5.41 -2.59
CA GLU A 211 23.03 -6.51 -2.70
C GLU A 211 23.24 -7.00 -4.14
N GLY A 212 22.46 -6.50 -5.12
CA GLY A 212 22.50 -6.95 -6.51
C GLY A 212 21.95 -8.37 -6.72
N ASN A 213 21.15 -8.87 -5.78
CA ASN A 213 20.52 -10.18 -5.82
C ASN A 213 19.24 -10.17 -6.68
N ALA A 214 18.80 -11.38 -7.09
CA ALA A 214 17.55 -11.52 -7.83
C ALA A 214 16.35 -11.10 -6.95
N LEU A 215 15.58 -10.12 -7.43
CA LEU A 215 14.41 -9.55 -6.73
C LEU A 215 13.19 -10.47 -6.69
N ALA A 216 13.20 -11.58 -7.42
CA ALA A 216 12.06 -12.47 -7.54
C ALA A 216 12.42 -13.90 -7.14
N GLY A 217 11.52 -14.55 -6.38
CA GLY A 217 11.60 -15.97 -6.06
C GLY A 217 12.60 -16.34 -4.97
N SER A 218 13.02 -15.39 -4.13
CA SER A 218 13.90 -15.71 -3.00
C SER A 218 13.19 -16.61 -1.97
N PRO A 219 13.92 -17.52 -1.29
CA PRO A 219 13.34 -18.36 -0.25
C PRO A 219 12.81 -17.53 0.93
N GLU A 220 13.41 -16.38 1.23
CA GLU A 220 12.94 -15.43 2.23
C GLU A 220 11.58 -14.84 1.86
N LEU A 221 11.41 -14.34 0.63
CA LEU A 221 10.13 -13.83 0.14
C LEU A 221 9.03 -14.91 0.19
N THR A 222 9.39 -16.15 -0.17
CA THR A 222 8.47 -17.29 -0.08
C THR A 222 8.05 -17.57 1.37
N ARG A 223 8.99 -17.48 2.33
CA ARG A 223 8.70 -17.64 3.76
C ARG A 223 7.79 -16.53 4.28
N VAL A 224 8.05 -15.26 3.95
CA VAL A 224 7.19 -14.13 4.33
C VAL A 224 5.77 -14.32 3.78
N ARG A 225 5.64 -14.75 2.52
CA ARG A 225 4.33 -15.10 1.94
C ARG A 225 3.63 -16.21 2.73
N GLN A 226 4.33 -17.29 3.09
CA GLN A 226 3.74 -18.38 3.88
C GLN A 226 3.33 -17.93 5.28
N GLN A 227 4.13 -17.09 5.94
CA GLN A 227 3.80 -16.52 7.25
C GLN A 227 2.57 -15.63 7.19
N LYS A 228 2.45 -14.80 6.14
CA LYS A 228 1.25 -14.01 5.87
C LYS A 228 0.02 -14.91 5.72
N GLU A 229 0.12 -15.97 4.94
CA GLU A 229 -0.97 -16.91 4.74
C GLU A 229 -1.41 -17.61 6.04
N ALA A 230 -0.44 -18.01 6.88
CA ALA A 230 -0.71 -18.61 8.17
C ALA A 230 -1.38 -17.61 9.15
N ALA A 231 -0.88 -16.37 9.21
CA ALA A 231 -1.46 -15.32 10.05
C ALA A 231 -2.90 -14.98 9.61
N LEU A 232 -3.17 -14.92 8.31
CA LEU A 232 -4.53 -14.71 7.79
C LEU A 232 -5.45 -15.90 8.11
N ALA A 233 -4.94 -17.13 8.08
CA ALA A 233 -5.71 -18.32 8.43
C ALA A 233 -6.08 -18.39 9.92
N GLU A 234 -5.29 -17.80 10.81
CA GLU A 234 -5.61 -17.67 12.24
C GLU A 234 -6.69 -16.59 12.49
N LEU A 235 -6.67 -15.51 11.71
CA LEU A 235 -7.57 -14.37 11.88
C LEU A 235 -8.95 -14.55 11.22
N LEU A 236 -9.01 -15.28 10.11
CA LEU A 236 -10.21 -15.41 9.27
C LEU A 236 -10.82 -16.81 9.39
N THR A 237 -12.14 -16.87 9.49
CA THR A 237 -12.86 -18.14 9.31
C THR A 237 -12.77 -18.61 7.85
N PRO A 238 -13.01 -19.89 7.54
CA PRO A 238 -12.97 -20.37 6.16
C PRO A 238 -13.89 -19.60 5.19
N ASP A 239 -15.05 -19.13 5.64
CA ASP A 239 -15.97 -18.37 4.79
C ASP A 239 -15.55 -16.90 4.64
N GLU A 240 -15.04 -16.27 5.70
CA GLU A 240 -14.42 -14.94 5.63
C GLU A 240 -13.20 -14.96 4.71
N ARG A 241 -12.43 -16.05 4.74
CA ARG A 241 -11.26 -16.26 3.90
C ARG A 241 -11.61 -16.34 2.42
N LYS A 242 -12.69 -17.04 2.05
CA LYS A 242 -13.19 -17.05 0.67
C LYS A 242 -13.53 -15.64 0.19
N GLN A 243 -14.26 -14.86 1.00
CA GLN A 243 -14.60 -13.48 0.64
C GLN A 243 -13.35 -12.60 0.52
N TYR A 244 -12.39 -12.78 1.42
CA TYR A 244 -11.09 -12.13 1.32
C TYR A 244 -10.38 -12.47 0.00
N ASP A 245 -10.30 -13.75 -0.36
CA ASP A 245 -9.61 -14.20 -1.57
C ASP A 245 -10.27 -13.63 -2.84
N LEU A 246 -11.60 -13.48 -2.86
CA LEU A 246 -12.29 -12.82 -3.97
C LEU A 246 -11.81 -11.38 -4.19
N TRP A 247 -11.30 -10.67 -3.18
CA TRP A 247 -10.79 -9.30 -3.30
C TRP A 247 -9.27 -9.19 -3.45
N PHE A 248 -8.52 -10.06 -2.76
CA PHE A 248 -7.08 -9.89 -2.60
C PHE A 248 -6.24 -11.00 -3.26
N SER A 249 -6.86 -12.09 -3.73
CA SER A 249 -6.14 -13.15 -4.44
C SER A 249 -5.58 -12.64 -5.77
N PRO A 250 -4.34 -13.03 -6.14
CA PRO A 250 -3.78 -12.74 -7.47
C PRO A 250 -4.71 -13.22 -8.60
N ALA A 251 -5.33 -14.39 -8.45
CA ALA A 251 -6.26 -14.91 -9.46
C ALA A 251 -7.47 -13.98 -9.65
N ALA A 252 -8.04 -13.46 -8.56
CA ALA A 252 -9.16 -12.53 -8.61
C ALA A 252 -8.75 -11.17 -9.19
N ALA A 253 -7.55 -10.68 -8.89
CA ALA A 253 -7.00 -9.48 -9.50
C ALA A 253 -6.85 -9.62 -11.02
N MET A 254 -6.32 -10.75 -11.48
CA MET A 254 -6.19 -11.04 -12.91
C MET A 254 -7.54 -11.12 -13.62
N VAL A 255 -8.55 -11.73 -12.98
CA VAL A 255 -9.92 -11.78 -13.55
C VAL A 255 -10.54 -10.39 -13.62
N ARG A 256 -10.40 -9.56 -12.58
CA ARG A 256 -10.87 -8.16 -12.60
C ARG A 256 -10.22 -7.36 -13.72
N GLU A 257 -8.93 -7.58 -13.96
CA GLU A 257 -8.22 -6.94 -15.06
C GLU A 257 -8.70 -7.44 -16.43
N SER A 258 -8.91 -8.75 -16.58
CA SER A 258 -9.30 -9.35 -17.86
C SER A 258 -10.75 -9.05 -18.26
N VAL A 259 -11.62 -8.73 -17.30
CA VAL A 259 -12.99 -8.27 -17.59
C VAL A 259 -13.12 -6.74 -17.66
N PHE A 260 -12.01 -6.00 -17.66
CA PHE A 260 -12.06 -4.54 -17.70
C PHE A 260 -12.75 -4.04 -18.98
N GLY A 261 -13.80 -3.24 -18.79
CA GLY A 261 -14.63 -2.73 -19.89
C GLY A 261 -15.69 -3.70 -20.39
N MET A 262 -15.71 -4.94 -19.91
CA MET A 262 -16.89 -5.79 -19.94
C MET A 262 -17.77 -5.40 -18.75
N LYS A 263 -19.07 -5.26 -18.96
CA LYS A 263 -20.04 -5.23 -17.86
C LYS A 263 -20.26 -6.66 -17.38
N ALA A 264 -19.24 -7.28 -16.78
CA ALA A 264 -19.30 -8.66 -16.31
C ALA A 264 -20.28 -8.80 -15.14
N SER A 265 -21.06 -9.89 -15.13
CA SER A 265 -21.91 -10.25 -13.99
C SER A 265 -21.10 -10.94 -12.89
N GLU A 266 -21.68 -11.04 -11.70
CA GLU A 266 -21.08 -11.78 -10.58
C GLU A 266 -20.87 -13.26 -10.94
N ASP A 267 -21.86 -13.91 -11.56
CA ASP A 267 -21.74 -15.30 -12.00
C ASP A 267 -20.61 -15.52 -13.01
N GLU A 268 -20.42 -14.59 -13.94
CA GLU A 268 -19.31 -14.65 -14.90
C GLU A 268 -17.97 -14.48 -14.19
N PHE A 269 -17.89 -13.55 -13.24
CA PHE A 269 -16.68 -13.34 -12.45
C PHE A 269 -16.31 -14.59 -11.65
N LEU A 270 -17.26 -15.20 -10.94
CA LEU A 270 -17.03 -16.40 -10.12
C LEU A 270 -16.58 -17.59 -10.98
N LYS A 271 -17.22 -17.82 -12.14
CA LYS A 271 -16.80 -18.88 -13.09
C LYS A 271 -15.37 -18.66 -13.58
N LEU A 272 -15.04 -17.43 -13.98
CA LEU A 272 -13.68 -17.10 -14.44
C LEU A 272 -12.66 -17.23 -13.31
N TYR A 273 -13.03 -16.88 -12.09
CA TYR A 273 -12.20 -17.02 -10.90
C TYR A 273 -11.86 -18.48 -10.61
N GLU A 274 -12.84 -19.38 -10.61
CA GLU A 274 -12.62 -20.82 -10.42
C GLU A 274 -11.71 -21.40 -11.51
N LEU A 275 -11.95 -21.06 -12.78
CA LEU A 275 -11.10 -21.48 -13.90
C LEU A 275 -9.66 -20.97 -13.73
N ARG A 276 -9.50 -19.70 -13.32
CA ARG A 276 -8.18 -19.09 -13.11
C ARG A 276 -7.44 -19.73 -11.93
N GLN A 277 -8.13 -20.02 -10.83
CA GLN A 277 -7.55 -20.66 -9.66
C GLN A 277 -7.09 -22.09 -9.99
N ASN A 278 -7.92 -22.86 -10.69
CA ASN A 278 -7.59 -24.21 -11.14
C ASN A 278 -6.40 -24.21 -12.12
N PHE A 279 -6.34 -23.21 -13.00
CA PHE A 279 -5.20 -23.02 -13.90
C PHE A 279 -3.91 -22.71 -13.11
N ALA A 280 -3.96 -21.75 -12.18
CA ALA A 280 -2.81 -21.39 -11.34
C ALA A 280 -2.28 -22.58 -10.52
N ALA A 281 -3.17 -23.41 -9.97
CA ALA A 281 -2.81 -24.60 -9.21
C ALA A 281 -2.10 -25.67 -10.07
N LYS A 282 -2.43 -25.78 -11.36
CA LYS A 282 -1.84 -26.76 -12.28
C LYS A 282 -0.55 -26.27 -12.94
N SER A 283 -0.45 -24.97 -13.20
CA SER A 283 0.63 -24.41 -14.02
C SER A 283 1.80 -23.84 -13.18
N GLY A 284 1.65 -23.54 -11.89
CA GLY A 284 2.73 -22.94 -11.07
C GLY A 284 2.99 -21.45 -11.35
N GLU A 285 3.90 -20.83 -10.59
CA GLU A 285 4.26 -19.40 -10.69
C GLU A 285 5.13 -19.12 -11.93
N GLY A 286 4.51 -19.02 -13.12
CA GLY A 286 5.21 -18.48 -14.28
C GLY A 286 4.67 -18.90 -15.63
N PHE A 287 3.42 -18.56 -15.98
CA PHE A 287 2.91 -18.89 -17.32
C PHE A 287 2.00 -17.81 -17.91
N GLY A 288 2.21 -17.56 -19.21
CA GLY A 288 1.52 -16.57 -20.04
C GLY A 288 1.27 -17.11 -21.46
N PRO A 289 0.98 -16.23 -22.44
CA PRO A 289 0.71 -16.63 -23.82
C PRO A 289 1.88 -17.44 -24.43
N GLY A 290 1.61 -18.67 -24.89
CA GLY A 290 2.61 -19.55 -25.54
C GLY A 290 2.73 -20.96 -24.94
N ASP A 291 2.17 -21.19 -23.75
CA ASP A 291 2.10 -22.52 -23.14
C ASP A 291 0.87 -23.32 -23.66
N PRO A 292 0.97 -24.63 -23.95
CA PRO A 292 -0.18 -25.45 -24.30
C PRO A 292 -1.35 -25.35 -23.30
N SER A 293 -1.03 -25.25 -22.00
CA SER A 293 -2.02 -25.07 -20.94
C SER A 293 -2.78 -23.74 -21.03
N TRP A 294 -2.18 -22.71 -21.62
CA TRP A 294 -2.85 -21.42 -21.89
C TRP A 294 -3.96 -21.59 -22.91
N ASN A 295 -3.72 -22.36 -23.98
CA ASN A 295 -4.74 -22.61 -25.00
C ASN A 295 -5.91 -23.42 -24.44
N ASP A 296 -5.62 -24.41 -23.59
CA ASP A 296 -6.64 -25.19 -22.89
C ASP A 296 -7.48 -24.33 -21.94
N TYR A 297 -6.83 -23.39 -21.22
CA TYR A 297 -7.52 -22.41 -20.39
C TYR A 297 -8.44 -21.51 -21.23
N GLN A 298 -7.95 -20.96 -22.35
CA GLN A 298 -8.77 -20.13 -23.24
C GLN A 298 -9.96 -20.90 -23.83
N ALA A 299 -9.79 -22.19 -24.16
CA ALA A 299 -10.88 -23.05 -24.62
C ALA A 299 -11.94 -23.26 -23.52
N GLN A 300 -11.53 -23.49 -22.27
CA GLN A 300 -12.44 -23.61 -21.13
C GLN A 300 -13.19 -22.30 -20.85
N VAL A 301 -12.50 -21.16 -20.91
CA VAL A 301 -13.11 -19.84 -20.78
C VAL A 301 -14.14 -19.61 -21.89
N ARG A 302 -13.81 -19.95 -23.13
CA ARG A 302 -14.74 -19.83 -24.28
C ARG A 302 -15.98 -20.70 -24.10
N GLN A 303 -15.82 -21.93 -23.60
CA GLN A 303 -16.95 -22.81 -23.30
C GLN A 303 -17.83 -22.26 -22.18
N ALA A 304 -17.24 -21.65 -21.14
CA ALA A 304 -17.97 -21.13 -19.99
C ALA A 304 -18.73 -19.83 -20.29
N LEU A 305 -18.16 -18.94 -21.11
CA LEU A 305 -18.76 -17.65 -21.47
C LEU A 305 -19.64 -17.72 -22.73
N GLY A 306 -19.38 -18.66 -23.62
CA GLY A 306 -19.94 -18.69 -24.97
C GLY A 306 -19.22 -17.74 -25.94
N ASP A 307 -19.44 -17.94 -27.24
CA ASP A 307 -18.65 -17.29 -28.29
C ASP A 307 -18.72 -15.75 -28.27
N GLN A 308 -19.90 -15.18 -28.04
CA GLN A 308 -20.08 -13.72 -28.04
C GLN A 308 -19.38 -13.04 -26.86
N ARG A 309 -19.58 -13.54 -25.64
CA ARG A 309 -18.94 -13.01 -24.44
C ARG A 309 -17.44 -13.26 -24.43
N TYR A 310 -16.99 -14.38 -25.00
CA TYR A 310 -15.58 -14.65 -25.18
C TYR A 310 -14.91 -13.65 -26.13
N ALA A 311 -15.57 -13.20 -27.20
CA ALA A 311 -15.02 -12.17 -28.08
C ALA A 311 -14.82 -10.83 -27.33
N GLU A 312 -15.75 -10.45 -26.46
CA GLU A 312 -15.59 -9.30 -25.57
C GLU A 312 -14.44 -9.49 -24.58
N TYR A 313 -14.31 -10.68 -24.01
CA TYR A 313 -13.23 -11.08 -23.10
C TYR A 313 -11.84 -11.06 -23.75
N ALA A 314 -11.73 -11.55 -24.98
CA ALA A 314 -10.50 -11.49 -25.77
C ALA A 314 -10.11 -10.03 -26.06
N ARG A 315 -11.10 -9.20 -26.44
CA ARG A 315 -10.88 -7.77 -26.65
C ARG A 315 -10.47 -7.04 -25.37
N ALA A 316 -11.05 -7.39 -24.22
CA ALA A 316 -10.73 -6.78 -22.93
C ALA A 316 -9.28 -7.06 -22.46
N GLN A 317 -8.65 -8.12 -22.95
CA GLN A 317 -7.23 -8.41 -22.66
C GLN A 317 -6.26 -7.61 -23.54
N ASP A 318 -6.69 -7.17 -24.73
CA ASP A 318 -5.86 -6.39 -25.65
C ASP A 318 -5.45 -5.06 -24.99
N SER A 319 -4.14 -4.76 -25.02
CA SER A 319 -3.58 -3.58 -24.38
C SER A 319 -4.09 -2.27 -24.97
N ASP A 320 -4.30 -2.23 -26.30
CA ASP A 320 -4.75 -1.04 -27.01
C ASP A 320 -6.23 -0.77 -26.70
N TYR A 321 -7.06 -1.82 -26.64
CA TYR A 321 -8.45 -1.69 -26.21
C TYR A 321 -8.57 -1.20 -24.77
N ARG A 322 -7.75 -1.73 -23.85
CA ARG A 322 -7.75 -1.29 -22.44
C ARG A 322 -7.39 0.19 -22.31
N GLU A 323 -6.46 0.68 -23.12
CA GLU A 323 -6.13 2.11 -23.11
C GLU A 323 -7.30 2.97 -23.62
N LEU A 324 -7.96 2.56 -24.71
CA LEU A 324 -9.16 3.23 -25.19
C LEU A 324 -10.25 3.25 -24.11
N MET A 325 -10.49 2.12 -23.45
CA MET A 325 -11.45 2.02 -22.34
C MET A 325 -11.10 2.93 -21.16
N ARG A 326 -9.81 3.07 -20.80
CA ARG A 326 -9.37 4.00 -19.74
C ARG A 326 -9.68 5.45 -20.11
N VAL A 327 -9.41 5.84 -21.36
CA VAL A 327 -9.71 7.20 -21.84
C VAL A 327 -11.21 7.43 -21.88
N THR A 328 -11.99 6.56 -22.51
CA THR A 328 -13.44 6.76 -22.59
C THR A 328 -14.12 6.75 -21.22
N THR A 329 -13.65 5.93 -20.28
CA THR A 329 -14.14 5.95 -18.89
C THR A 329 -13.81 7.26 -18.19
N ARG A 330 -12.56 7.74 -18.30
CA ARG A 330 -12.13 9.02 -17.69
C ARG A 330 -12.95 10.21 -18.20
N PHE A 331 -13.27 10.21 -19.49
CA PHE A 331 -14.04 11.28 -20.13
C PHE A 331 -15.55 11.00 -20.21
N LYS A 332 -16.03 9.90 -19.61
CA LYS A 332 -17.45 9.51 -19.54
C LYS A 332 -18.12 9.35 -20.92
N LEU A 333 -17.39 8.83 -21.90
CA LEU A 333 -17.84 8.64 -23.30
C LEU A 333 -18.53 7.28 -23.55
N GLY A 334 -18.51 6.38 -22.56
CA GLY A 334 -19.10 5.04 -22.67
C GLY A 334 -18.17 4.00 -23.32
N PRO A 335 -18.43 2.69 -23.10
CA PRO A 335 -17.65 1.60 -23.68
C PRO A 335 -17.86 1.43 -25.19
N GLU A 336 -18.99 1.88 -25.73
CA GLU A 336 -19.33 1.74 -27.15
C GLU A 336 -18.35 2.54 -28.04
N VAL A 337 -17.96 3.74 -27.60
CA VAL A 337 -16.97 4.57 -28.30
C VAL A 337 -15.60 3.89 -28.34
N ALA A 338 -15.18 3.22 -27.27
CA ALA A 338 -13.93 2.48 -27.26
C ALA A 338 -13.98 1.26 -28.20
N ALA A 339 -15.09 0.54 -28.23
CA ALA A 339 -15.30 -0.57 -29.16
C ALA A 339 -15.29 -0.12 -30.63
N GLN A 340 -15.93 1.02 -30.94
CA GLN A 340 -15.90 1.62 -32.27
C GLN A 340 -14.48 2.02 -32.66
N LEU A 341 -13.75 2.69 -31.76
CA LEU A 341 -12.37 3.11 -32.04
C LEU A 341 -11.44 1.93 -32.26
N TYR A 342 -11.63 0.87 -31.50
CA TYR A 342 -10.88 -0.37 -31.65
C TYR A 342 -11.16 -1.05 -32.99
N SER A 343 -12.39 -0.98 -33.51
CA SER A 343 -12.72 -1.56 -34.82
C SER A 343 -12.00 -0.89 -36.01
N TYR A 344 -11.46 0.33 -35.84
CA TYR A 344 -10.65 0.96 -36.88
C TYR A 344 -9.23 0.38 -36.98
N LYS A 345 -8.74 -0.34 -35.96
CA LYS A 345 -7.37 -0.85 -35.94
C LYS A 345 -7.10 -1.81 -37.10
N GLN A 346 -7.93 -2.84 -37.24
CA GLN A 346 -7.77 -3.85 -38.28
C GLN A 346 -7.76 -3.26 -39.71
N PRO A 347 -8.75 -2.45 -40.15
CA PRO A 347 -8.74 -1.90 -41.51
C PRO A 347 -7.55 -0.94 -41.75
N VAL A 348 -7.11 -0.21 -40.73
CA VAL A 348 -5.91 0.66 -40.84
C VAL A 348 -4.64 -0.17 -40.99
N GLU A 349 -4.51 -1.29 -40.28
CA GLU A 349 -3.37 -2.21 -40.41
C GLU A 349 -3.37 -2.93 -41.78
N GLU A 350 -4.54 -3.29 -42.30
CA GLU A 350 -4.70 -3.90 -43.64
C GLU A 350 -4.32 -2.92 -44.75
N GLU A 351 -4.84 -1.69 -44.74
CA GLU A 351 -4.51 -0.66 -45.73
C GLU A 351 -3.03 -0.26 -45.68
N ARG A 352 -2.45 -0.22 -44.47
CA ARG A 352 -1.02 0.00 -44.34
C ARG A 352 -0.21 -1.14 -44.95
N THR A 353 -0.57 -2.39 -44.65
CA THR A 353 0.12 -3.56 -45.21
C THR A 353 0.05 -3.56 -46.73
N ARG A 354 -1.08 -3.11 -47.30
CA ARG A 354 -1.27 -2.93 -48.74
C ARG A 354 -0.29 -1.89 -49.31
N VAL A 355 -0.19 -0.71 -48.72
CA VAL A 355 0.77 0.34 -49.15
C VAL A 355 2.21 -0.12 -49.01
N GLU A 356 2.53 -0.88 -47.97
CA GLU A 356 3.86 -1.41 -47.71
C GLU A 356 4.27 -2.47 -48.75
N THR A 357 3.36 -3.40 -49.07
CA THR A 357 3.60 -4.51 -50.00
C THR A 357 3.44 -4.14 -51.47
N ASP A 358 2.89 -2.96 -51.80
CA ASP A 358 2.73 -2.50 -53.18
C ASP A 358 4.10 -2.23 -53.83
N PRO A 359 4.49 -2.98 -54.88
CA PRO A 359 5.77 -2.80 -55.56
C PRO A 359 5.76 -1.59 -56.52
N THR A 360 4.60 -0.99 -56.79
CA THR A 360 4.45 0.12 -57.74
C THR A 360 4.72 1.49 -57.11
N LEU A 361 4.74 1.58 -55.77
CA LEU A 361 4.95 2.82 -55.04
C LEU A 361 6.44 3.04 -54.72
N THR A 362 6.93 4.23 -55.00
CA THR A 362 8.26 4.69 -54.54
C THR A 362 8.28 4.89 -53.02
N PRO A 363 9.45 4.85 -52.37
CA PRO A 363 9.57 5.14 -50.93
C PRO A 363 8.92 6.46 -50.51
N GLU A 364 9.05 7.50 -51.33
CA GLU A 364 8.45 8.82 -51.10
C GLU A 364 6.93 8.78 -51.19
N GLN A 365 6.38 8.07 -52.19
CA GLN A 365 4.93 7.87 -52.33
C GLN A 365 4.34 7.02 -51.19
N LYS A 366 5.08 6.01 -50.71
CA LYS A 366 4.70 5.22 -49.53
C LYS A 366 4.63 6.10 -48.29
N GLN A 367 5.59 7.00 -48.10
CA GLN A 367 5.60 7.93 -46.97
C GLN A 367 4.39 8.88 -46.99
N VAL A 368 4.06 9.47 -48.15
CA VAL A 368 2.87 10.32 -48.31
C VAL A 368 1.57 9.53 -48.03
N ALA A 369 1.49 8.28 -48.48
CA ALA A 369 0.34 7.42 -48.20
C ALA A 369 0.19 7.08 -46.72
N PHE A 370 1.30 6.81 -46.00
CA PHE A 370 1.28 6.59 -44.55
C PHE A 370 0.83 7.85 -43.78
N GLU A 371 1.29 9.04 -44.18
CA GLU A 371 0.83 10.30 -43.59
C GLU A 371 -0.67 10.53 -43.79
N ALA A 372 -1.19 10.23 -44.99
CA ALA A 372 -2.63 10.32 -45.27
C ALA A 372 -3.46 9.37 -44.39
N ILE A 373 -3.03 8.10 -44.27
CA ILE A 373 -3.67 7.09 -43.40
C ILE A 373 -3.66 7.58 -41.94
N ALA A 374 -2.53 8.11 -41.48
CA ALA A 374 -2.40 8.61 -40.11
C ALA A 374 -3.32 9.80 -39.85
N ASP A 375 -3.38 10.78 -40.76
CA ASP A 375 -4.18 11.98 -40.57
C ASP A 375 -5.69 11.69 -40.63
N GLU A 376 -6.12 10.76 -41.49
CA GLU A 376 -7.50 10.29 -41.53
C GLU A 376 -7.87 9.55 -40.23
N THR A 377 -7.00 8.66 -39.75
CA THR A 377 -7.20 7.93 -38.49
C THR A 377 -7.28 8.92 -37.31
N GLN A 378 -6.39 9.90 -37.25
CA GLN A 378 -6.39 10.93 -36.20
C GLN A 378 -7.66 11.77 -36.25
N ARG A 379 -8.15 12.13 -37.45
CA ARG A 379 -9.41 12.88 -37.60
C ARG A 379 -10.60 12.09 -37.07
N ALA A 380 -10.70 10.80 -37.41
CA ALA A 380 -11.76 9.93 -36.92
C ALA A 380 -11.72 9.77 -35.38
N PHE A 381 -10.52 9.57 -34.82
CA PHE A 381 -10.33 9.46 -33.37
C PHE A 381 -10.67 10.76 -32.64
N LYS A 382 -10.27 11.90 -33.21
CA LYS A 382 -10.58 13.22 -32.68
C LYS A 382 -12.08 13.52 -32.71
N GLN A 383 -12.78 13.08 -33.75
CA GLN A 383 -14.24 13.23 -33.86
C GLN A 383 -14.99 12.39 -32.82
N ALA A 384 -14.56 11.16 -32.57
CA ALA A 384 -15.22 10.26 -31.62
C ALA A 384 -14.87 10.56 -30.15
N LEU A 385 -13.61 10.89 -29.85
CA LEU A 385 -13.16 11.19 -28.47
C LEU A 385 -13.39 12.65 -28.07
N GLY A 386 -13.39 13.57 -29.04
CA GLY A 386 -13.31 15.00 -28.79
C GLY A 386 -11.89 15.47 -28.44
N GLU A 387 -11.67 16.79 -28.55
CA GLU A 387 -10.34 17.42 -28.47
C GLU A 387 -9.56 17.10 -27.19
N LYS A 388 -10.23 17.14 -26.02
CA LYS A 388 -9.57 16.93 -24.73
C LYS A 388 -9.17 15.47 -24.52
N ALA A 389 -10.07 14.54 -24.83
CA ALA A 389 -9.81 13.12 -24.67
C ALA A 389 -8.79 12.61 -25.70
N PHE A 390 -8.86 13.10 -26.94
CA PHE A 390 -7.86 12.81 -27.96
C PHE A 390 -6.46 13.29 -27.56
N ARG A 391 -6.32 14.53 -27.06
CA ARG A 391 -5.02 15.02 -26.56
C ARG A 391 -4.50 14.17 -25.40
N HIS A 392 -5.36 13.80 -24.45
CA HIS A 392 -4.97 12.93 -23.34
C HIS A 392 -4.51 11.55 -23.82
N PHE A 393 -5.26 10.97 -24.76
CA PHE A 393 -4.91 9.72 -25.41
C PHE A 393 -3.54 9.81 -26.09
N MET A 394 -3.29 10.84 -26.90
CA MET A 394 -2.00 11.04 -27.58
C MET A 394 -0.82 11.31 -26.63
N MET A 395 -1.04 11.97 -25.49
CA MET A 395 0.02 12.29 -24.52
C MET A 395 0.41 11.10 -23.65
N ARG A 396 -0.57 10.32 -23.19
CA ARG A 396 -0.33 9.19 -22.28
C ARG A 396 0.12 7.95 -23.03
N SER A 397 -0.37 7.79 -24.26
CA SER A 397 -0.09 6.62 -25.05
C SER A 397 1.08 6.89 -25.99
N ALA A 398 2.17 6.15 -25.81
CA ALA A 398 3.13 5.93 -26.88
C ALA A 398 2.54 5.00 -27.96
N ASN A 399 1.20 4.93 -28.11
CA ASN A 399 0.42 3.89 -28.78
C ASN A 399 1.13 3.42 -30.05
N PRO A 400 1.86 2.29 -29.98
CA PRO A 400 2.79 1.94 -31.03
C PRO A 400 2.07 1.77 -32.36
N TRP A 401 0.82 1.29 -32.36
CA TRP A 401 0.05 1.12 -33.59
C TRP A 401 -0.29 2.46 -34.28
N LEU A 402 -0.73 3.49 -33.54
CA LEU A 402 -1.01 4.84 -34.07
C LEU A 402 0.22 5.66 -34.39
N GLN A 403 1.35 5.43 -33.70
CA GLN A 403 2.61 6.06 -34.09
C GLN A 403 3.16 5.41 -35.36
N ARG A 404 3.04 4.08 -35.46
CA ARG A 404 3.48 3.35 -36.64
C ARG A 404 2.65 3.66 -37.88
N THR A 405 1.43 4.21 -37.80
CA THR A 405 0.71 4.68 -39.01
C THR A 405 1.46 5.80 -39.72
N ARG A 406 2.27 6.61 -39.02
CA ARG A 406 3.11 7.67 -39.61
C ARG A 406 4.49 7.20 -40.09
N ALA A 407 4.93 6.02 -39.63
CA ALA A 407 6.26 5.52 -39.90
C ALA A 407 6.21 4.30 -40.83
N GLY A 408 6.79 4.43 -42.03
CA GLY A 408 7.22 3.26 -42.80
C GLY A 408 8.24 2.44 -41.99
N ALA A 409 8.39 1.15 -42.29
CA ALA A 409 9.23 0.18 -41.54
C ALA A 409 10.72 0.54 -41.35
N ALA A 410 11.18 1.72 -41.80
CA ALA A 410 12.57 2.18 -41.73
C ALA A 410 12.98 2.88 -40.41
N ARG A 411 12.12 2.93 -39.38
CA ARG A 411 12.49 3.54 -38.07
C ARG A 411 12.51 2.57 -36.88
N SER A 412 12.62 1.28 -37.14
CA SER A 412 12.92 0.27 -36.10
C SER A 412 14.36 -0.23 -36.17
N VAL A 413 15.36 0.66 -36.24
CA VAL A 413 16.75 0.30 -35.91
C VAL A 413 17.44 1.50 -35.24
N ALA A 414 17.95 1.25 -34.04
CA ALA A 414 18.90 2.02 -33.25
C ALA A 414 18.40 3.33 -32.62
N VAL A 415 17.65 3.20 -31.53
CA VAL A 415 18.07 3.87 -30.30
C VAL A 415 18.93 2.84 -29.56
N ASP A 416 20.23 3.13 -29.43
CA ASP A 416 21.06 2.84 -28.25
C ASP A 416 22.53 3.10 -28.60
N PRO A 417 23.38 3.54 -27.65
CA PRO A 417 23.13 4.34 -26.44
C PRO A 417 23.57 5.82 -26.55
#